data_AF-A0A931DUG5-F1
#
_entry.id   AF-A0A931DUG5-F1
#
_cell.length_a   1.000
_cell.length_b   1.000
_cell.length_c   1.000
_cell.angle_alpha   90.00
_cell.angle_beta   90.00
_cell.angle_gamma   90.00
#
_symmetry.space_group_name_H-M   'P 1'
#
loop_
_entity.id
_entity.type
_entity.pdbx_description
1 polymer ?
#
loop_
_entity_poly.entity_id
_entity_poly.type
_entity_poly.pdbx_seq_one_letter_code
_entity_poly.pdbx_strand_id
1 'polypeptide(L)' 'MSIETPAWWTSAVVYQIYPRSFADSTGDGIGDLGGIRGKLDYLHELAVDVVWLSPICRSPQADNGYD' A
#
# COMPACT_ATOMS: atom_id res chain seq x y z
N MET A 1 -25.78 12.16 27.19
CA MET A 1 -24.79 11.14 26.80
C MET A 1 -24.20 11.61 25.48
N SER A 2 -22.93 12.03 25.46
CA SER A 2 -22.24 12.43 24.25
C SER A 2 -21.91 11.17 23.44
N ILE A 3 -22.30 11.14 22.17
CA ILE A 3 -21.90 10.07 21.25
C ILE A 3 -20.48 10.40 20.81
N GLU A 4 -19.50 9.67 21.33
CA GLU A 4 -18.13 9.75 20.86
C GLU A 4 -18.03 9.03 19.52
N THR A 5 -17.56 9.73 18.49
CA THR A 5 -17.31 9.09 17.20
C THR A 5 -16.09 8.18 17.35
N PRO A 6 -16.20 6.87 17.05
CA PRO A 6 -15.06 5.96 17.13
C PRO A 6 -13.94 6.43 16.20
N ALA A 7 -12.69 6.20 16.59
CA ALA A 7 -11.54 6.61 15.77
C ALA A 7 -11.60 5.92 14.40
N TRP A 8 -11.32 6.67 13.33
CA TRP A 8 -11.51 6.22 11.94
C TRP A 8 -10.82 4.88 11.61
N TRP A 9 -9.66 4.61 12.21
CA TRP A 9 -8.88 3.40 11.97
C TRP A 9 -9.52 2.13 12.55
N THR A 10 -10.48 2.26 13.46
CA THR A 10 -11.16 1.11 14.08
C THR A 10 -12.11 0.39 13.14
N SER A 11 -12.53 1.06 12.05
CA SER A 11 -13.41 0.52 11.02
C SER A 11 -12.79 0.56 9.61
N ALA A 12 -11.52 0.93 9.49
CA ALA A 12 -10.86 1.11 8.21
C ALA A 12 -10.56 -0.22 7.51
N VAL A 13 -10.77 -0.28 6.19
CA VAL A 13 -10.30 -1.37 5.33
C VAL A 13 -8.84 -1.12 4.99
N VAL A 14 -7.95 -1.95 5.54
CA VAL A 14 -6.51 -1.88 5.29
C VAL A 14 -6.12 -2.84 4.17
N TYR A 15 -5.49 -2.31 3.13
CA TYR A 15 -4.93 -3.08 2.03
C TYR A 15 -3.40 -3.05 2.09
N GLN A 16 -2.80 -4.21 2.36
CA GLN A 16 -1.35 -4.33 2.37
C GLN A 16 -0.84 -4.61 0.95
N ILE A 17 0.10 -3.78 0.49
CA ILE A 17 0.77 -3.93 -0.81
C ILE A 17 2.21 -4.36 -0.57
N TYR A 18 2.63 -5.38 -1.31
CA TYR A 18 4.03 -5.74 -1.49
C TYR A 18 4.57 -5.07 -2.78
N PRO A 19 5.34 -3.97 -2.69
CA PRO A 19 5.56 -3.05 -3.82
C PRO A 19 6.16 -3.73 -5.06
N ARG A 20 7.18 -4.57 -4.89
CA ARG A 20 7.90 -5.26 -5.98
C ARG A 20 7.02 -6.14 -6.86
N SER A 21 5.87 -6.60 -6.36
CA SER A 21 5.02 -7.54 -7.09
C SER A 21 3.65 -6.96 -7.44
N PHE A 22 3.39 -5.68 -7.15
CA PHE A 22 2.05 -5.12 -7.32
C PHE A 22 1.81 -4.56 -8.71
N ALA A 23 2.59 -3.57 -9.13
CA ALA A 23 2.49 -2.98 -10.46
C ALA A 23 3.81 -2.33 -10.87
N ASP A 24 4.30 -2.69 -12.05
CA ASP A 24 5.49 -2.14 -12.70
C ASP A 24 5.05 -1.08 -13.72
N SER A 25 5.62 0.13 -13.60
CA SER A 25 5.37 1.26 -14.50
C SER A 25 6.56 1.58 -15.43
N THR A 26 7.72 0.98 -15.20
CA THR A 26 8.94 1.21 -15.97
C THR A 26 9.19 0.11 -17.01
N GLY A 27 8.59 -1.07 -16.82
CA GLY A 27 8.74 -2.25 -17.67
C GLY A 27 10.01 -3.06 -17.35
N ASP A 28 10.63 -2.85 -16.19
CA ASP A 28 11.84 -3.59 -15.77
C ASP A 28 11.55 -4.92 -15.05
N GLY A 29 10.27 -5.23 -14.83
CA GLY A 29 9.80 -6.45 -14.19
C GLY A 29 9.66 -6.35 -12.66
N ILE A 30 9.93 -5.19 -12.06
CA ILE A 30 9.82 -4.94 -10.63
C ILE A 30 8.79 -3.84 -10.37
N GLY A 31 7.84 -4.12 -9.50
CA GLY A 31 6.84 -3.13 -9.11
C GLY A 31 7.42 -1.92 -8.37
N ASP A 32 6.83 -0.76 -8.62
CA ASP A 32 7.36 0.53 -8.19
C ASP A 32 6.25 1.48 -7.70
N LEU A 33 6.66 2.63 -7.12
CA LEU A 33 5.71 3.60 -6.55
C LEU A 33 4.84 4.29 -7.63
N GLY A 34 5.36 4.45 -8.85
CA GLY A 34 4.61 4.93 -10.00
C GLY A 34 3.52 3.94 -10.42
N GLY A 35 3.82 2.64 -10.39
CA GLY A 35 2.85 1.57 -10.60
C GLY A 35 1.76 1.55 -9.54
N ILE A 36 2.11 1.67 -8.26
CA ILE A 36 1.13 1.81 -7.16
C ILE A 36 0.24 3.05 -7.39
N ARG A 37 0.84 4.19 -7.70
CA ARG A 37 0.10 5.43 -8.00
C ARG A 37 -0.90 5.24 -9.16
N GLY A 38 -0.51 4.51 -10.20
CA GLY A 38 -1.38 4.18 -11.35
C GLY A 38 -2.55 3.25 -11.02
N LYS A 39 -2.63 2.72 -9.79
CA LYS A 39 -3.71 1.83 -9.32
C LYS A 39 -4.52 2.43 -8.16
N LEU A 40 -4.32 3.71 -7.84
CA LEU A 40 -5.09 4.36 -6.77
C LEU A 40 -6.61 4.36 -7.05
N ASP A 41 -7.01 4.56 -8.31
CA ASP A 41 -8.44 4.49 -8.70
C ASP A 41 -9.02 3.10 -8.44
N TYR A 42 -8.28 2.03 -8.77
CA TYR A 42 -8.67 0.65 -8.46
C TYR A 42 -8.80 0.39 -6.96
N LEU A 43 -7.87 0.91 -6.15
CA LEU A 43 -7.92 0.76 -4.69
C LEU A 43 -9.10 1.54 -4.09
N HIS A 44 -9.41 2.71 -4.65
CA HIS A 44 -10.58 3.50 -4.26
C HIS A 44 -11.89 2.80 -4.65
N GLU A 45 -11.99 2.22 -5.85
CA GLU A 45 -13.15 1.42 -6.28
C GLU A 45 -13.38 0.19 -5.39
N LEU A 46 -12.30 -0.40 -4.83
CA LEU A 46 -12.37 -1.49 -3.86
C LEU A 46 -12.80 -1.04 -2.44
N ALA A 47 -13.01 0.27 -2.23
CA ALA A 47 -13.31 0.88 -0.93
C ALA A 47 -12.21 0.63 0.13
N VAL A 48 -10.94 0.75 -0.28
CA VAL A 48 -9.80 0.73 0.64
C VAL A 48 -9.65 2.10 1.30
N ASP A 49 -9.56 2.12 2.63
CA ASP A 49 -9.32 3.35 3.41
C ASP A 49 -7.83 3.60 3.65
N VAL A 50 -7.03 2.54 3.79
CA VAL A 50 -5.59 2.61 4.11
C VAL A 50 -4.79 1.70 3.21
N VAL A 51 -3.74 2.24 2.62
CA VAL A 51 -2.69 1.46 1.97
C VAL A 51 -1.51 1.29 2.91
N TRP A 52 -1.18 0.04 3.25
CA TRP A 52 0.02 -0.30 4.00
C TRP A 52 1.06 -0.90 3.05
N LEU A 53 2.20 -0.25 2.90
CA LEU A 53 3.30 -0.78 2.09
C LEU A 53 4.24 -1.64 2.94
N SER A 54 4.62 -2.81 2.44
CA SER A 54 5.89 -3.44 2.82
C SER A 54 7.07 -2.48 2.55
N PRO A 55 8.27 -2.73 3.11
CA PRO A 55 9.37 -1.75 3.10
C PRO A 55 9.72 -1.20 1.73
N ILE A 56 9.90 0.12 1.67
CA ILE A 56 10.26 0.89 0.48
C ILE A 56 11.58 1.65 0.63
N CYS A 57 12.24 1.52 1.78
CA CYS A 57 13.54 2.14 2.03
C CYS A 57 14.64 1.41 1.23
N ARG A 58 15.75 2.10 0.96
CA ARG A 58 16.92 1.48 0.36
C ARG A 58 17.44 0.37 1.29
N SER A 59 17.47 -0.86 0.81
CA SER A 59 18.12 -1.99 1.50
C SER A 59 18.89 -2.87 0.50
N PRO A 60 19.87 -3.66 0.99
CA PRO A 60 20.53 -4.73 0.24
C PRO A 60 19.60 -5.81 -0.32
N GLN A 61 18.37 -5.90 0.19
CA GLN A 61 17.33 -6.86 -0.20
C GLN A 61 17.63 -8.30 0.20
N ALA A 62 18.35 -8.50 1.31
CA ALA A 62 18.54 -9.83 1.86
C ALA A 62 17.21 -10.45 2.34
N ASP A 63 16.28 -9.61 2.81
CA ASP A 63 14.90 -9.99 3.16
C ASP A 63 13.88 -8.98 2.61
N ASN A 64 14.00 -8.68 1.32
CA ASN A 64 13.05 -7.84 0.58
C ASN A 64 12.71 -6.48 1.24
N GLY A 65 13.70 -5.85 1.89
CA GLY A 65 13.55 -4.55 2.51
C GLY A 65 13.36 -4.57 4.03
N TYR A 66 13.22 -5.75 4.65
CA TYR A 66 13.16 -5.91 6.11
C TYR A 66 14.54 -6.08 6.77
N ASP A 67 15.61 -6.14 5.96
CA ASP A 67 17.01 -6.24 6.37
C ASP A 67 17.64 -4.91 6.83
#